data_AF-A0A2E6SE40-F1
#
_entry.id   AF-A0A2E6SE40-F1
#
_cell.length_a   1.000
_cell.length_b   1.000
_cell.length_c   1.000
_cell.angle_alpha   90.00
_cell.angle_beta   90.00
_cell.angle_gamma   90.00
#
_symmetry.space_group_name_H-M   'P 1'
#
loop_
_entity.id
_entity.type
_entity.pdbx_description
1 polymer ?
#
loop_
_entity_poly.entity_id
_entity_poly.type
_entity_poly.pdbx_seq_one_letter_code
_entity_poly.pdbx_strand_id
1 'polypeptide(L)'
;MTDNIILNIEKNEKLGTISVYRDGVEFPILTQNANSGHRPYLHPIIAPDGNGSITEYSPGHHKHQTGLYWGFTRINGNNNLIPEDKLLDWFYSRDYKQFKKSDGTWDKTERSPEKKKEIAKAVGRDYFHNYGPEYWQLESATVLHSHGKEVSWKTVYNMLDGDGKTIMIETQKWIMKIVDGNYILDLEWMGHAKIDITINKFDYGGMFLRMPWKEGVRAEVINASKHRDLEAEGQSAKWLDIGLQIEGRDDLAHIAIFDHNGNSGYPTPWRVDGQFGVGPSQAINNDWSIKNGDSEIINHQLIVYTGELEINKMNEMWDAFVKEKT
;
A
#
# COMPACT_ATOMS: atom_id res chain seq x y z
N MET A 1 17.16 -17.28 -23.56
CA MET A 1 17.41 -18.35 -22.59
C MET A 1 16.89 -17.82 -21.27
N THR A 2 15.79 -18.35 -20.76
CA THR A 2 15.34 -18.01 -19.40
C THR A 2 16.34 -18.64 -18.44
N ASP A 3 17.26 -17.84 -17.90
CA ASP A 3 18.11 -18.30 -16.81
C ASP A 3 17.20 -18.83 -15.70
N ASN A 4 17.48 -20.05 -15.24
CA ASN A 4 16.75 -20.66 -14.14
C ASN A 4 17.18 -19.95 -12.84
N ILE A 5 16.66 -18.75 -12.61
CA ILE A 5 16.99 -17.97 -11.42
C ILE A 5 16.30 -18.64 -10.23
N ILE A 6 17.10 -18.99 -9.23
CA ILE A 6 16.64 -19.56 -7.97
C ILE A 6 16.62 -18.45 -6.91
N LEU A 7 15.58 -18.47 -6.10
CA LEU A 7 15.35 -17.57 -4.99
C LEU A 7 15.44 -18.33 -3.67
N ASN A 8 15.85 -17.62 -2.62
CA ASN A 8 15.89 -18.09 -1.24
C ASN A 8 15.20 -17.08 -0.33
N ILE A 9 14.57 -17.55 0.74
CA ILE A 9 14.01 -16.71 1.80
C ILE A 9 14.73 -16.97 3.12
N GLU A 10 15.14 -15.90 3.78
CA GLU A 10 15.59 -15.93 5.17
C GLU A 10 14.63 -15.15 6.07
N LYS A 11 14.16 -15.78 7.16
CA LYS A 11 13.37 -15.13 8.19
C LYS A 11 14.26 -14.75 9.37
N ASN A 12 14.23 -13.49 9.78
CA ASN A 12 14.88 -13.03 11.00
C ASN A 12 13.82 -12.58 12.02
N GLU A 13 13.57 -13.43 13.02
CA GLU A 13 12.53 -13.18 14.02
C GLU A 13 12.86 -11.99 14.93
N LYS A 14 14.14 -11.78 15.24
CA LYS A 14 14.59 -10.67 16.09
C LYS A 14 14.37 -9.32 15.42
N LEU A 15 14.64 -9.24 14.12
CA LEU A 15 14.41 -8.02 13.34
C LEU A 15 12.96 -7.91 12.83
N GLY A 16 12.19 -9.00 12.92
CA GLY A 16 10.84 -9.07 12.36
C GLY A 16 10.85 -8.92 10.85
N THR A 17 11.74 -9.62 10.14
CA THR A 17 11.88 -9.51 8.69
C THR A 17 11.83 -10.87 7.99
N ILE A 18 11.36 -10.86 6.75
CA ILE A 18 11.46 -11.95 5.79
C ILE A 18 12.13 -11.35 4.54
N SER A 19 13.32 -11.85 4.22
CA SER A 19 14.18 -11.30 3.17
C SER A 19 14.32 -12.30 2.03
N VAL A 20 14.12 -11.85 0.79
CA VAL A 20 14.26 -12.66 -0.43
C VAL A 20 15.61 -12.36 -1.08
N TYR A 21 16.33 -13.41 -1.44
CA TYR A 21 17.65 -13.38 -2.07
C TYR A 21 17.59 -14.09 -3.42
N ARG A 22 18.43 -13.64 -4.36
CA ARG A 22 18.83 -14.51 -5.47
C ARG A 22 19.89 -15.47 -4.98
N ASP A 23 19.85 -16.71 -5.46
CA ASP A 23 20.86 -17.69 -5.10
C ASP A 23 22.27 -17.20 -5.43
N GLY A 24 23.18 -17.31 -4.46
CA GLY A 24 24.56 -16.81 -4.58
C GLY A 24 24.75 -15.28 -4.48
N VAL A 25 23.68 -14.50 -4.23
CA VAL A 25 23.78 -13.04 -4.01
C VAL A 25 23.72 -12.72 -2.52
N GLU A 26 24.68 -11.92 -2.04
CA GLU A 26 24.85 -11.61 -0.61
C GLU A 26 23.72 -10.76 0.00
N PHE A 27 23.18 -9.82 -0.78
CA PHE A 27 22.18 -8.87 -0.29
C PHE A 27 20.77 -9.25 -0.75
N PRO A 28 19.74 -9.01 0.09
CA PRO A 28 18.37 -9.28 -0.30
C PRO A 28 17.90 -8.32 -1.39
N ILE A 29 17.08 -8.83 -2.30
CA ILE A 29 16.46 -8.05 -3.37
C ILE A 29 15.07 -7.50 -2.97
N LEU A 30 14.47 -8.07 -1.92
CA LEU A 30 13.19 -7.66 -1.36
C LEU A 30 13.14 -8.02 0.12
N THR A 31 12.63 -7.10 0.95
CA THR A 31 12.41 -7.36 2.38
C THR A 31 10.98 -7.05 2.78
N GLN A 32 10.28 -8.04 3.31
CA GLN A 32 9.06 -7.88 4.09
C GLN A 32 9.44 -7.54 5.53
N ASN A 33 9.02 -6.37 6.01
CA ASN A 33 9.05 -6.02 7.41
C ASN A 33 7.71 -6.41 8.03
N ALA A 34 7.77 -7.22 9.08
CA ALA A 34 6.64 -7.78 9.79
C ALA A 34 6.97 -7.90 11.29
N ASN A 35 7.28 -6.76 11.93
CA ASN A 35 7.54 -6.69 13.37
C ASN A 35 6.26 -6.35 14.16
N SER A 36 6.24 -6.68 15.46
CA SER A 36 5.05 -6.54 16.32
C SER A 36 4.69 -5.10 16.68
N GLY A 37 5.56 -4.13 16.43
CA GLY A 37 5.35 -2.71 16.75
C GLY A 37 4.95 -1.86 15.55
N HIS A 38 4.72 -2.47 14.39
CA HIS A 38 4.51 -1.76 13.13
C HIS A 38 3.61 -2.58 12.20
N ARG A 39 2.75 -1.93 11.41
CA ARG A 39 2.03 -2.58 10.30
C ARG A 39 3.01 -3.24 9.31
N PRO A 40 2.60 -4.28 8.56
CA PRO A 40 3.48 -4.91 7.58
C PRO A 40 3.74 -4.01 6.37
N TYR A 41 4.94 -4.08 5.81
CA TYR A 41 5.31 -3.40 4.56
C TYR A 41 6.49 -4.06 3.84
N LEU A 42 6.59 -3.86 2.52
CA LEU A 42 7.77 -4.24 1.73
C LEU A 42 8.69 -3.04 1.56
N HIS A 43 9.90 -3.14 2.11
CA HIS A 43 11.01 -2.22 1.90
C HIS A 43 12.31 -2.78 2.49
N PRO A 44 13.46 -2.69 1.80
CA PRO A 44 13.58 -2.24 0.42
C PRO A 44 13.04 -3.28 -0.57
N ILE A 45 12.56 -2.79 -1.71
CA ILE A 45 12.56 -3.52 -2.97
C ILE A 45 13.72 -2.94 -3.77
N ILE A 46 14.65 -3.78 -4.22
CA ILE A 46 15.83 -3.38 -4.99
C ILE A 46 15.50 -3.47 -6.48
N ALA A 47 16.02 -2.54 -7.29
CA ALA A 47 15.87 -2.62 -8.75
C ALA A 47 16.38 -3.96 -9.29
N PRO A 48 15.82 -4.52 -10.38
CA PRO A 48 16.22 -5.84 -10.87
C PRO A 48 17.64 -5.94 -11.42
N ASP A 49 18.27 -4.84 -11.77
CA ASP A 49 19.70 -4.78 -12.09
C ASP A 49 20.59 -4.64 -10.84
N GLY A 50 20.01 -4.55 -9.64
CA GLY A 50 20.72 -4.35 -8.37
C GLY A 50 21.02 -2.87 -8.07
N ASN A 51 20.71 -1.95 -8.97
CA ASN A 51 21.08 -0.54 -8.84
C ASN A 51 20.06 0.23 -7.99
N GLY A 52 20.18 0.09 -6.67
CA GLY A 52 19.47 0.91 -5.67
C GLY A 52 18.07 0.43 -5.27
N SER A 53 17.55 0.97 -4.17
CA SER A 53 16.19 0.73 -3.71
C SER A 53 15.19 1.58 -4.48
N ILE A 54 14.11 0.96 -4.94
CA ILE A 54 13.02 1.63 -5.68
C ILE A 54 11.82 1.98 -4.78
N THR A 55 11.90 1.63 -3.50
CA THR A 55 10.91 2.02 -2.47
C THR A 55 11.58 2.88 -1.41
N GLU A 56 10.80 3.74 -0.75
CA GLU A 56 11.30 4.63 0.30
C GLU A 56 10.58 4.42 1.63
N TYR A 57 11.35 4.33 2.71
CA TYR A 57 10.84 4.26 4.06
C TYR A 57 10.84 5.63 4.75
N SER A 58 9.65 6.04 5.21
CA SER A 58 9.40 7.19 6.09
C SER A 58 10.03 8.49 5.58
N PRO A 59 9.68 8.98 4.37
CA PRO A 59 10.18 10.25 3.87
C PRO A 59 9.84 11.39 4.84
N GLY A 60 10.73 12.40 4.91
CA GLY A 60 10.58 13.50 5.87
C GLY A 60 9.25 14.26 5.78
N HIS A 61 8.63 14.28 4.59
CA HIS A 61 7.37 14.94 4.29
C HIS A 61 6.14 14.03 4.48
N HIS A 62 6.33 12.70 4.56
CA HIS A 62 5.27 11.70 4.82
C HIS A 62 5.79 10.54 5.69
N LYS A 63 6.10 10.81 6.96
CA LYS A 63 6.72 9.82 7.88
C LYS A 63 5.96 8.49 8.02
N HIS A 64 4.67 8.49 7.73
CA HIS A 64 3.84 7.30 7.81
C HIS A 64 3.89 6.42 6.57
N GLN A 65 4.64 6.74 5.51
CA GLN A 65 4.72 5.94 4.29
C GLN A 65 5.97 5.07 4.32
N THR A 66 5.87 3.78 3.98
CA THR A 66 6.91 2.78 4.28
C THR A 66 7.22 1.85 3.11
N GLY A 67 7.41 2.39 1.91
CA GLY A 67 7.54 1.60 0.68
C GLY A 67 6.19 1.15 0.17
N LEU A 68 5.97 -0.17 0.06
CA LEU A 68 4.67 -0.75 -0.29
C LEU A 68 3.96 -1.26 0.97
N TYR A 69 2.76 -0.78 1.25
CA TYR A 69 2.02 -1.14 2.46
C TYR A 69 0.51 -1.05 2.25
N TRP A 70 -0.25 -1.59 3.20
CA TRP A 70 -1.70 -1.44 3.27
C TRP A 70 -2.10 -0.55 4.44
N GLY A 71 -3.13 0.26 4.23
CA GLY A 71 -3.74 1.05 5.28
C GLY A 71 -5.06 1.62 4.81
N PHE A 72 -6.07 1.62 5.67
CA PHE A 72 -7.39 2.15 5.34
C PHE A 72 -7.65 3.43 6.10
N THR A 73 -8.28 4.38 5.43
CA THR A 73 -8.81 5.58 6.06
C THR A 73 -10.25 5.31 6.49
N ARG A 74 -10.70 6.03 7.52
CA ARG A 74 -12.13 6.15 7.86
C ARG A 74 -12.87 4.82 8.05
N ILE A 75 -12.29 3.87 8.77
CA ILE A 75 -13.01 2.64 9.15
C ILE A 75 -14.11 2.97 10.16
N ASN A 76 -15.33 2.56 9.87
CA ASN A 76 -16.52 2.68 10.70
C ASN A 76 -16.82 4.12 11.15
N GLY A 77 -16.56 5.11 10.27
CA GLY A 77 -16.99 6.48 10.45
C GLY A 77 -18.50 6.65 10.24
N ASN A 78 -19.03 7.74 10.78
CA ASN A 78 -20.43 8.10 10.66
C ASN A 78 -20.57 9.51 10.06
N ASN A 79 -20.82 9.56 8.75
CA ASN A 79 -20.97 10.80 7.99
C ASN A 79 -22.04 11.74 8.55
N ASN A 80 -23.10 11.23 9.19
CA ASN A 80 -24.17 12.05 9.75
C ASN A 80 -23.73 12.90 10.95
N LEU A 81 -22.59 12.57 11.56
CA LEU A 81 -22.01 13.33 12.67
C LEU A 81 -21.03 14.40 12.19
N ILE A 82 -20.68 14.42 10.90
CA ILE A 82 -19.69 15.35 10.35
C ILE A 82 -20.44 16.58 9.84
N PRO A 83 -20.16 17.78 10.37
CA PRO A 83 -20.71 19.01 9.81
C PRO A 83 -20.23 19.22 8.37
N GLU A 84 -21.02 19.94 7.59
CA GLU A 84 -20.66 20.35 6.23
C GLU A 84 -19.25 20.98 6.18
N ASP A 85 -18.45 20.58 5.19
CA ASP A 85 -17.07 21.02 4.97
C ASP A 85 -16.10 20.79 6.15
N LYS A 86 -16.43 19.90 7.10
CA LYS A 86 -15.56 19.60 8.25
C LYS A 86 -14.82 18.28 8.17
N LEU A 87 -15.11 17.42 7.19
CA LEU A 87 -14.49 16.11 7.09
C LEU A 87 -12.95 16.18 7.16
N LEU A 88 -12.32 16.95 6.28
CA LEU A 88 -10.85 17.02 6.22
C LEU A 88 -10.25 17.67 7.48
N ASP A 89 -10.84 18.76 7.99
CA ASP A 89 -10.40 19.37 9.26
C ASP A 89 -10.45 18.37 10.41
N TRP A 90 -11.57 17.64 10.53
CA TRP A 90 -11.78 16.69 11.61
C TRP A 90 -10.88 15.46 11.47
N PHE A 91 -10.66 14.98 10.26
CA PHE A 91 -9.82 13.82 9.98
C PHE A 91 -8.35 14.11 10.29
N TYR A 92 -7.79 15.22 9.81
CA TYR A 92 -6.37 15.55 10.02
C TYR A 92 -6.09 16.30 11.33
N SER A 93 -7.07 16.99 11.90
CA SER A 93 -6.94 17.79 13.13
C SER A 93 -7.93 17.35 14.19
N ARG A 94 -7.95 16.04 14.49
CA ARG A 94 -8.82 15.48 15.53
C ARG A 94 -8.57 16.11 16.90
N ASP A 95 -7.31 16.28 17.29
CA ASP A 95 -6.95 16.65 18.66
C ASP A 95 -6.94 18.17 18.87
N TYR A 96 -6.93 18.96 17.79
CA TYR A 96 -6.80 20.41 17.84
C TYR A 96 -7.78 21.11 16.91
N LYS A 97 -8.19 22.32 17.27
CA LYS A 97 -8.92 23.23 16.38
C LYS A 97 -7.97 24.32 15.92
N GLN A 98 -7.75 24.42 14.61
CA GLN A 98 -6.95 25.50 14.03
C GLN A 98 -7.79 26.77 13.92
N PHE A 99 -7.17 27.93 14.13
CA PHE A 99 -7.79 29.23 13.94
C PHE A 99 -6.77 30.27 13.48
N LYS A 100 -7.22 31.25 12.71
CA LYS A 100 -6.39 32.36 12.25
C LYS A 100 -6.51 33.53 13.24
N LYS A 101 -5.37 34.05 13.69
CA LYS A 101 -5.29 35.25 14.53
C LYS A 101 -5.59 36.51 13.71
N SER A 102 -5.83 37.62 14.42
CA SER A 102 -6.06 38.94 13.81
C SER A 102 -4.87 39.44 12.98
N ASP A 103 -3.65 39.04 13.32
CA ASP A 103 -2.42 39.36 12.58
C ASP A 103 -2.20 38.48 11.33
N GLY A 104 -3.12 37.55 11.06
CA GLY A 104 -3.08 36.65 9.92
C GLY A 104 -2.28 35.36 10.12
N THR A 105 -1.63 35.19 11.28
CA THR A 105 -0.94 33.93 11.63
C THR A 105 -1.93 32.84 12.05
N TRP A 106 -1.53 31.57 11.96
CA TRP A 106 -2.33 30.44 12.41
C TRP A 106 -1.93 30.00 13.81
N ASP A 107 -2.92 29.61 14.61
CA ASP A 107 -2.73 28.99 15.92
C ASP A 107 -3.68 27.80 16.08
N LYS A 108 -3.50 27.04 17.15
CA LYS A 108 -4.34 25.90 17.48
C LYS A 108 -4.68 25.86 18.96
N THR A 109 -5.87 25.39 19.25
CA THR A 109 -6.30 25.08 20.62
C THR A 109 -6.66 23.62 20.73
N GLU A 110 -6.33 22.99 21.85
CA GLU A 110 -6.68 21.59 22.09
C GLU A 110 -8.19 21.43 22.24
N ARG A 111 -8.76 20.40 21.62
CA ARG A 111 -10.18 20.10 21.74
C ARG A 111 -10.46 19.39 23.07
N SER A 112 -11.65 19.55 23.63
CA SER A 112 -12.03 18.80 24.85
C SER A 112 -12.04 17.28 24.58
N PRO A 113 -11.86 16.44 25.62
CA PRO A 113 -11.94 14.98 25.48
C PRO A 113 -13.25 14.51 24.82
N GLU A 114 -14.37 15.14 25.16
CA GLU A 114 -15.69 14.83 24.59
C GLU A 114 -15.71 15.11 23.11
N LYS A 115 -15.14 16.25 22.70
CA LYS A 115 -15.08 16.62 21.28
C LYS A 115 -14.15 15.71 20.49
N LYS A 116 -13.01 15.29 21.07
CA LYS A 116 -12.11 14.30 20.44
C LYS A 116 -12.83 12.97 20.21
N LYS A 117 -13.62 12.51 21.18
CA LYS A 117 -14.42 11.27 21.08
C LYS A 117 -15.54 11.39 20.04
N GLU A 118 -16.22 12.53 19.99
CA GLU A 118 -17.22 12.82 18.96
C GLU A 118 -16.61 12.76 17.55
N ILE A 119 -15.48 13.46 17.35
CA ILE A 119 -14.77 13.47 16.07
C ILE A 119 -14.32 12.06 15.69
N ALA A 120 -13.69 11.31 16.62
CA ALA A 120 -13.25 9.94 16.36
C ALA A 120 -14.39 9.03 15.88
N LYS A 121 -15.57 9.15 16.49
CA LYS A 121 -16.77 8.42 16.05
C LYS A 121 -17.27 8.88 14.67
N ALA A 122 -17.17 10.16 14.38
CA ALA A 122 -17.65 10.73 13.12
C ALA A 122 -16.73 10.36 11.93
N VAL A 123 -15.42 10.54 12.07
CA VAL A 123 -14.47 10.36 10.97
C VAL A 123 -14.04 8.91 10.76
N GLY A 124 -14.20 8.06 11.77
CA GLY A 124 -13.75 6.67 11.75
C GLY A 124 -12.28 6.52 12.14
N ARG A 125 -11.83 5.27 12.24
CA ARG A 125 -10.45 4.94 12.62
C ARG A 125 -9.56 4.93 11.38
N ASP A 126 -8.37 5.49 11.53
CA ASP A 126 -7.43 5.72 10.44
C ASP A 126 -6.18 4.84 10.59
N TYR A 127 -6.13 3.77 9.82
CA TYR A 127 -5.01 2.82 9.79
C TYR A 127 -3.95 3.20 8.75
N PHE A 128 -4.23 4.18 7.89
CA PHE A 128 -3.30 4.65 6.86
C PHE A 128 -2.16 5.48 7.48
N HIS A 129 -2.51 6.47 8.32
CA HIS A 129 -1.50 7.32 8.97
C HIS A 129 -1.00 6.76 10.30
N ASN A 130 -1.72 5.80 10.91
CA ASN A 130 -1.36 5.20 12.19
C ASN A 130 -0.95 3.73 12.00
N TYR A 131 0.35 3.49 12.13
CA TYR A 131 0.99 2.22 11.81
C TYR A 131 1.60 1.50 13.01
N GLY A 132 1.50 2.08 14.20
CA GLY A 132 2.09 1.54 15.42
C GLY A 132 1.27 0.41 16.07
N PRO A 133 1.74 -0.08 17.24
CA PRO A 133 1.17 -1.25 17.91
C PRO A 133 -0.28 -1.05 18.38
N GLU A 134 -0.71 0.20 18.57
CA GLU A 134 -2.08 0.51 19.00
C GLU A 134 -3.13 0.34 17.89
N TYR A 135 -2.67 0.09 16.66
CA TYR A 135 -3.50 -0.16 15.49
C TYR A 135 -3.22 -1.52 14.89
N TRP A 136 -1.98 -2.01 14.98
CA TRP A 136 -1.54 -3.20 14.29
C TRP A 136 -0.80 -4.11 15.25
N GLN A 137 -1.29 -5.34 15.42
CA GLN A 137 -0.63 -6.36 16.22
C GLN A 137 -0.29 -7.56 15.33
N LEU A 138 1.01 -7.86 15.23
CA LEU A 138 1.49 -9.05 14.53
C LEU A 138 0.92 -10.31 15.21
N GLU A 139 0.24 -11.13 14.43
CA GLU A 139 -0.16 -12.48 14.84
C GLU A 139 0.88 -13.51 14.36
N SER A 140 1.25 -13.46 13.07
CA SER A 140 2.28 -14.34 12.54
C SER A 140 2.98 -13.79 11.29
N ALA A 141 4.22 -14.23 11.10
CA ALA A 141 4.98 -14.06 9.86
C ALA A 141 5.61 -15.42 9.51
N THR A 142 5.24 -15.99 8.37
CA THR A 142 5.53 -17.38 8.02
C THR A 142 6.09 -17.48 6.61
N VAL A 143 7.19 -18.20 6.46
CA VAL A 143 7.72 -18.61 5.15
C VAL A 143 6.97 -19.88 4.72
N LEU A 144 6.39 -19.87 3.52
CA LEU A 144 5.60 -20.98 2.99
C LEU A 144 6.46 -21.85 2.06
N HIS A 145 7.17 -21.21 1.13
CA HIS A 145 8.11 -21.83 0.21
C HIS A 145 9.41 -21.03 0.23
N SER A 146 10.46 -21.58 0.83
CA SER A 146 11.68 -20.84 1.15
C SER A 146 12.75 -20.89 0.07
N HIS A 147 12.65 -21.77 -0.92
CA HIS A 147 13.68 -21.98 -1.93
C HIS A 147 13.06 -22.50 -3.24
N GLY A 148 13.53 -21.96 -4.37
CA GLY A 148 13.16 -22.46 -5.70
C GLY A 148 13.03 -21.35 -6.73
N LYS A 149 12.45 -21.67 -7.89
CA LYS A 149 12.11 -20.67 -8.93
C LYS A 149 11.01 -19.71 -8.49
N GLU A 150 10.24 -20.13 -7.51
CA GLU A 150 9.19 -19.38 -6.87
C GLU A 150 9.37 -19.54 -5.35
N VAL A 151 9.20 -18.44 -4.63
CA VAL A 151 9.21 -18.43 -3.17
C VAL A 151 7.96 -17.68 -2.67
N SER A 152 7.53 -17.99 -1.45
CA SER A 152 6.33 -17.36 -0.90
C SER A 152 6.33 -17.29 0.62
N TRP A 153 5.64 -16.28 1.12
CA TRP A 153 5.48 -16.01 2.54
C TRP A 153 4.10 -15.43 2.85
N LYS A 154 3.77 -15.38 4.13
CA LYS A 154 2.50 -14.87 4.64
C LYS A 154 2.72 -14.04 5.89
N THR A 155 2.04 -12.91 5.99
CA THR A 155 1.90 -12.14 7.23
C THR A 155 0.45 -12.10 7.67
N VAL A 156 0.22 -12.11 8.99
CA VAL A 156 -1.11 -12.00 9.60
C VAL A 156 -1.04 -10.96 10.71
N TYR A 157 -1.92 -9.97 10.63
CA TYR A 157 -2.00 -8.86 11.57
C TYR A 157 -3.43 -8.64 12.05
N ASN A 158 -3.60 -8.46 13.35
CA ASN A 158 -4.82 -7.92 13.93
C ASN A 158 -4.84 -6.40 13.76
N MET A 159 -5.91 -5.89 13.16
CA MET A 159 -6.23 -4.47 13.16
C MET A 159 -7.09 -4.13 14.38
N LEU A 160 -6.59 -3.25 15.25
CA LEU A 160 -7.14 -2.99 16.59
C LEU A 160 -7.97 -1.70 16.64
N ASP A 161 -9.08 -1.70 17.37
CA ASP A 161 -9.85 -0.49 17.70
C ASP A 161 -9.18 0.37 18.79
N GLY A 162 -9.88 1.43 19.24
CA GLY A 162 -9.37 2.33 20.27
C GLY A 162 -9.23 1.71 21.66
N ASP A 163 -9.87 0.57 21.90
CA ASP A 163 -9.79 -0.19 23.15
C ASP A 163 -8.82 -1.39 23.04
N GLY A 164 -8.12 -1.52 21.90
CA GLY A 164 -7.18 -2.61 21.64
C GLY A 164 -7.83 -3.93 21.20
N LYS A 165 -9.11 -3.93 20.84
CA LYS A 165 -9.80 -5.14 20.36
C LYS A 165 -9.64 -5.29 18.85
N THR A 166 -9.46 -6.52 18.38
CA THR A 166 -9.40 -6.84 16.96
C THR A 166 -10.75 -6.57 16.28
N ILE A 167 -10.75 -5.71 15.25
CA ILE A 167 -11.93 -5.46 14.40
C ILE A 167 -11.84 -6.18 13.05
N MET A 168 -10.63 -6.42 12.56
CA MET A 168 -10.36 -7.13 11.31
C MET A 168 -9.01 -7.83 11.44
N ILE A 169 -8.89 -9.02 10.85
CA ILE A 169 -7.61 -9.72 10.69
C ILE A 169 -7.18 -9.54 9.24
N GLU A 170 -6.05 -8.88 9.05
CA GLU A 170 -5.39 -8.78 7.76
C GLU A 170 -4.49 -10.01 7.55
N THR A 171 -4.58 -10.62 6.38
CA THR A 171 -3.63 -11.61 5.88
C THR A 171 -3.09 -11.15 4.54
N GLN A 172 -1.76 -11.09 4.40
CA GLN A 172 -1.11 -10.91 3.10
C GLN A 172 -0.35 -12.18 2.75
N LYS A 173 -0.65 -12.78 1.61
CA LYS A 173 0.12 -13.87 1.03
C LYS A 173 0.84 -13.35 -0.20
N TRP A 174 2.15 -13.52 -0.21
CA TRP A 174 3.04 -13.07 -1.28
C TRP A 174 3.69 -14.24 -1.95
N ILE A 175 3.75 -14.20 -3.28
CA ILE A 175 4.52 -15.12 -4.11
C ILE A 175 5.46 -14.28 -4.97
N MET A 176 6.72 -14.68 -5.07
CA MET A 176 7.73 -14.01 -5.88
C MET A 176 8.39 -15.00 -6.84
N LYS A 177 8.49 -14.58 -8.10
CA LYS A 177 9.30 -15.25 -9.15
C LYS A 177 10.04 -14.19 -9.97
N ILE A 178 11.10 -14.61 -10.66
CA ILE A 178 11.83 -13.76 -11.61
C ILE A 178 11.61 -14.32 -13.02
N VAL A 179 11.13 -13.48 -13.93
CA VAL A 179 10.84 -13.82 -15.33
C VAL A 179 11.47 -12.78 -16.22
N ASP A 180 12.35 -13.20 -17.13
CA ASP A 180 13.09 -12.33 -18.05
C ASP A 180 13.79 -11.15 -17.35
N GLY A 181 14.33 -11.41 -16.14
CA GLY A 181 15.02 -10.42 -15.32
C GLY A 181 14.09 -9.55 -14.46
N ASN A 182 12.78 -9.53 -14.72
CA ASN A 182 11.80 -8.75 -13.97
C ASN A 182 11.29 -9.50 -12.75
N TYR A 183 10.91 -8.77 -11.69
CA TYR A 183 10.26 -9.39 -10.54
C TYR A 183 8.76 -9.41 -10.76
N ILE A 184 8.17 -10.57 -10.54
CA ILE A 184 6.72 -10.77 -10.54
C ILE A 184 6.33 -11.08 -9.10
N LEU A 185 5.52 -10.21 -8.50
CA LEU A 185 5.03 -10.35 -7.12
C LEU A 185 3.52 -10.51 -7.15
N ASP A 186 3.02 -11.70 -6.83
CA ASP A 186 1.59 -11.91 -6.64
C ASP A 186 1.23 -11.66 -5.18
N LEU A 187 0.22 -10.82 -4.97
CA LEU A 187 -0.40 -10.54 -3.68
C LEU A 187 -1.82 -11.09 -3.68
N GLU A 188 -2.12 -11.88 -2.65
CA GLU A 188 -3.48 -12.09 -2.16
C GLU A 188 -3.60 -11.43 -0.79
N TRP A 189 -4.35 -10.33 -0.73
CA TRP A 189 -4.73 -9.66 0.51
C TRP A 189 -6.11 -10.17 0.95
N MET A 190 -6.26 -10.52 2.22
CA MET A 190 -7.54 -10.91 2.81
C MET A 190 -7.80 -10.09 4.07
N GLY A 191 -8.97 -9.45 4.13
CA GLY A 191 -9.49 -8.80 5.33
C GLY A 191 -10.64 -9.60 5.90
N HIS A 192 -10.41 -10.30 7.01
CA HIS A 192 -11.45 -11.07 7.69
C HIS A 192 -12.05 -10.27 8.85
N ALA A 193 -13.32 -9.90 8.73
CA ALA A 193 -13.97 -8.98 9.63
C ALA A 193 -14.44 -9.66 10.93
N LYS A 194 -14.11 -9.05 12.08
CA LYS A 194 -14.53 -9.50 13.43
C LYS A 194 -15.71 -8.71 14.00
N ILE A 195 -16.07 -7.64 13.32
CA ILE A 195 -17.28 -6.84 13.47
C ILE A 195 -17.72 -6.40 12.08
N ASP A 196 -18.87 -5.76 11.94
CA ASP A 196 -19.19 -5.09 10.67
C ASP A 196 -18.15 -3.99 10.39
N ILE A 197 -17.53 -4.05 9.23
CA ILE A 197 -16.55 -3.08 8.74
C ILE A 197 -17.19 -2.30 7.60
N THR A 198 -17.08 -0.99 7.65
CA THR A 198 -17.33 -0.07 6.54
C THR A 198 -16.14 0.84 6.40
N ILE A 199 -15.52 0.84 5.23
CA ILE A 199 -14.49 1.80 4.87
C ILE A 199 -15.22 2.92 4.13
N ASN A 200 -15.32 4.09 4.78
CA ASN A 200 -16.05 5.21 4.17
C ASN A 200 -15.25 5.84 3.04
N LYS A 201 -15.98 6.44 2.10
CA LYS A 201 -15.44 7.18 0.97
C LYS A 201 -14.39 8.19 1.41
N PHE A 202 -13.24 8.17 0.75
CA PHE A 202 -12.13 9.11 0.96
C PHE A 202 -11.18 9.08 -0.24
N ASP A 203 -10.31 10.09 -0.36
CA ASP A 203 -9.42 10.24 -1.53
C ASP A 203 -8.36 9.12 -1.65
N TYR A 204 -8.19 8.29 -0.61
CA TYR A 204 -7.28 7.15 -0.60
C TYR A 204 -7.56 6.19 0.57
N GLY A 205 -6.99 4.99 0.49
CA GLY A 205 -7.13 3.91 1.47
C GLY A 205 -7.14 2.56 0.77
N GLY A 206 -6.27 1.65 1.18
CA GLY A 206 -5.95 0.40 0.49
C GLY A 206 -4.43 0.18 0.44
N MET A 207 -3.97 -0.47 -0.63
CA MET A 207 -2.54 -0.59 -0.91
C MET A 207 -1.98 0.76 -1.36
N PHE A 208 -0.78 1.11 -0.91
CA PHE A 208 -0.08 2.33 -1.30
C PHE A 208 1.41 2.08 -1.46
N LEU A 209 1.99 2.67 -2.50
CA LEU A 209 3.39 2.61 -2.87
C LEU A 209 4.02 4.01 -2.79
N ARG A 210 5.12 4.10 -2.05
CA ARG A 210 6.04 5.24 -2.08
C ARG A 210 7.40 4.83 -2.64
N MET A 211 7.78 5.48 -3.73
CA MET A 211 9.12 5.45 -4.31
C MET A 211 9.93 6.68 -3.82
N PRO A 212 11.29 6.67 -3.88
CA PRO A 212 12.16 7.73 -3.36
C PRO A 212 12.16 9.02 -4.21
N TRP A 213 10.99 9.59 -4.45
CA TRP A 213 10.82 10.80 -5.23
C TRP A 213 11.25 12.05 -4.44
N LYS A 214 11.91 12.97 -5.14
CA LYS A 214 12.23 14.31 -4.67
C LYS A 214 12.06 15.30 -5.80
N GLU A 215 11.83 16.57 -5.44
CA GLU A 215 11.72 17.64 -6.43
C GLU A 215 12.93 17.65 -7.38
N GLY A 216 12.66 17.75 -8.68
CA GLY A 216 13.68 17.72 -9.74
C GLY A 216 14.09 16.33 -10.24
N VAL A 217 13.62 15.24 -9.61
CA VAL A 217 13.83 13.88 -10.14
C VAL A 217 12.77 13.55 -11.18
N ARG A 218 13.20 12.94 -12.30
CA ARG A 218 12.30 12.45 -13.34
C ARG A 218 11.46 11.30 -12.79
N ALA A 219 10.14 11.45 -12.91
CA ALA A 219 9.16 10.43 -12.61
C ALA A 219 8.04 10.49 -13.64
N GLU A 220 7.37 9.37 -13.87
CA GLU A 220 6.15 9.31 -14.67
C GLU A 220 5.18 8.29 -14.08
N VAL A 221 3.89 8.62 -14.16
CA VAL A 221 2.80 7.67 -13.92
C VAL A 221 1.99 7.53 -15.20
N ILE A 222 1.58 6.30 -15.51
CA ILE A 222 0.65 6.03 -16.61
C ILE A 222 -0.22 4.83 -16.28
N ASN A 223 -1.51 4.91 -16.63
CA ASN A 223 -2.43 3.78 -16.46
C ASN A 223 -2.83 3.12 -17.78
N ALA A 224 -3.57 2.02 -17.68
CA ALA A 224 -4.05 1.26 -18.85
C ALA A 224 -4.88 2.09 -19.85
N SER A 225 -5.49 3.19 -19.40
CA SER A 225 -6.25 4.14 -20.23
C SER A 225 -5.40 5.28 -20.79
N LYS A 226 -4.08 5.26 -20.55
CA LYS A 226 -3.08 6.25 -20.98
C LYS A 226 -3.21 7.63 -20.33
N HIS A 227 -3.96 7.75 -19.23
CA HIS A 227 -3.88 8.96 -18.40
C HIS A 227 -2.48 9.02 -17.78
N ARG A 228 -1.87 10.22 -17.78
CA ARG A 228 -0.52 10.43 -17.26
C ARG A 228 -0.50 11.29 -16.01
N ASP A 229 0.39 10.95 -15.08
CA ASP A 229 0.63 11.71 -13.86
C ASP A 229 -0.70 12.02 -13.12
N LEU A 230 -0.95 13.29 -12.80
CA LEU A 230 -2.17 13.70 -12.10
C LEU A 230 -3.46 13.49 -12.92
N GLU A 231 -3.40 13.28 -14.23
CA GLU A 231 -4.58 12.88 -15.00
C GLU A 231 -5.08 11.49 -14.60
N ALA A 232 -4.21 10.64 -14.03
CA ALA A 232 -4.57 9.32 -13.55
C ALA A 232 -5.20 9.34 -12.14
N GLU A 233 -5.15 10.47 -11.41
CA GLU A 233 -5.75 10.60 -10.08
C GLU A 233 -7.26 10.36 -10.12
N GLY A 234 -7.71 9.46 -9.25
CA GLY A 234 -9.11 9.04 -9.12
C GLY A 234 -9.66 8.23 -10.30
N GLN A 235 -8.86 7.96 -11.34
CA GLN A 235 -9.30 7.23 -12.52
C GLN A 235 -9.27 5.72 -12.26
N SER A 236 -10.32 5.01 -12.69
CA SER A 236 -10.35 3.55 -12.73
C SER A 236 -9.56 3.01 -13.91
N ALA A 237 -8.64 2.07 -13.67
CA ALA A 237 -7.85 1.42 -14.71
C ALA A 237 -7.40 0.02 -14.28
N LYS A 238 -7.16 -0.85 -15.27
CA LYS A 238 -6.76 -2.25 -15.06
C LYS A 238 -5.39 -2.40 -14.39
N TRP A 239 -4.52 -1.45 -14.65
CA TRP A 239 -3.18 -1.37 -14.08
C TRP A 239 -2.71 0.08 -14.11
N LEU A 240 -1.74 0.38 -13.26
CA LEU A 240 -0.99 1.62 -13.23
C LEU A 240 0.50 1.30 -13.13
N ASP A 241 1.30 1.98 -13.92
CA ASP A 241 2.75 1.95 -13.85
C ASP A 241 3.29 3.28 -13.30
N ILE A 242 4.27 3.18 -12.42
CA ILE A 242 5.06 4.32 -11.95
C ILE A 242 6.54 4.04 -12.22
N GLY A 243 7.18 4.96 -12.94
CA GLY A 243 8.61 4.99 -13.20
C GLY A 243 9.30 6.13 -12.47
N LEU A 244 10.46 5.87 -11.87
CA LEU A 244 11.26 6.87 -11.17
C LEU A 244 12.74 6.71 -11.51
N GLN A 245 13.42 7.82 -11.81
CA GLN A 245 14.87 7.85 -11.95
C GLN A 245 15.49 7.84 -10.54
N ILE A 246 15.91 6.68 -10.07
CA ILE A 246 16.62 6.57 -8.79
C ILE A 246 18.12 6.89 -8.94
N GLU A 247 18.80 7.13 -7.81
CA GLU A 247 20.21 7.52 -7.83
C GLU A 247 21.09 6.48 -8.53
N GLY A 248 21.99 6.95 -9.41
CA GLY A 248 22.93 6.11 -10.14
C GLY A 248 22.43 5.54 -11.47
N ARG A 249 21.24 5.92 -11.95
CA ARG A 249 20.72 5.52 -13.27
C ARG A 249 20.29 6.69 -14.16
N ASP A 250 20.42 6.47 -15.48
CA ASP A 250 19.95 7.38 -16.53
C ASP A 250 18.58 6.97 -17.10
N ASP A 251 18.15 5.73 -16.84
CA ASP A 251 16.83 5.20 -17.15
C ASP A 251 15.87 5.31 -15.94
N LEU A 252 14.68 4.72 -16.07
CA LEU A 252 13.70 4.66 -14.99
C LEU A 252 13.67 3.24 -14.40
N ALA A 253 13.45 3.18 -13.08
CA ALA A 253 13.05 1.96 -12.41
C ALA A 253 11.54 2.02 -12.16
N HIS A 254 10.85 0.91 -12.43
CA HIS A 254 9.40 0.87 -12.48
C HIS A 254 8.81 -0.12 -11.49
N ILE A 255 7.62 0.21 -11.00
CA ILE A 255 6.69 -0.76 -10.42
C ILE A 255 5.34 -0.57 -11.11
N ALA A 256 4.92 -1.56 -11.90
CA ALA A 256 3.55 -1.67 -12.36
C ALA A 256 2.72 -2.47 -11.36
N ILE A 257 1.49 -2.04 -11.12
CA ILE A 257 0.54 -2.69 -10.22
C ILE A 257 -0.71 -3.05 -11.02
N PHE A 258 -1.08 -4.32 -11.01
CA PHE A 258 -2.23 -4.88 -11.72
C PHE A 258 -3.40 -5.07 -10.78
N ASP A 259 -4.58 -4.66 -11.23
CA ASP A 259 -5.85 -4.96 -10.57
C ASP A 259 -6.50 -6.19 -11.19
N HIS A 260 -6.96 -7.12 -10.36
CA HIS A 260 -7.57 -8.36 -10.82
C HIS A 260 -9.07 -8.15 -11.08
N ASN A 261 -9.60 -8.74 -12.17
CA ASN A 261 -11.02 -8.58 -12.55
C ASN A 261 -12.01 -9.21 -11.55
N GLY A 262 -11.53 -10.08 -10.67
CA GLY A 262 -12.29 -10.68 -9.57
C GLY A 262 -12.33 -9.86 -8.29
N ASN A 263 -11.58 -8.74 -8.21
CA ASN A 263 -11.63 -7.87 -7.04
C ASN A 263 -12.97 -7.13 -6.96
N SER A 264 -13.50 -6.96 -5.76
CA SER A 264 -14.63 -6.04 -5.56
C SER A 264 -14.24 -4.63 -6.03
N GLY A 265 -15.16 -3.94 -6.70
CA GLY A 265 -14.90 -2.60 -7.23
C GLY A 265 -13.97 -2.53 -8.44
N TYR A 266 -13.59 -3.66 -9.06
CA TYR A 266 -12.81 -3.65 -10.29
C TYR A 266 -13.53 -2.91 -11.45
N PRO A 267 -12.80 -2.14 -12.29
CA PRO A 267 -11.44 -1.69 -12.08
C PRO A 267 -11.38 -0.62 -10.97
N THR A 268 -10.51 -0.86 -9.99
CA THR A 268 -10.33 0.00 -8.83
C THR A 268 -9.79 1.36 -9.27
N PRO A 269 -10.31 2.48 -8.75
CA PRO A 269 -9.73 3.80 -8.98
C PRO A 269 -8.37 3.94 -8.31
N TRP A 270 -7.50 4.74 -8.92
CA TRP A 270 -6.12 4.91 -8.47
C TRP A 270 -5.93 6.23 -7.74
N ARG A 271 -5.28 6.18 -6.58
CA ARG A 271 -4.63 7.34 -6.00
C ARG A 271 -3.30 7.58 -6.73
N VAL A 272 -3.06 8.82 -7.10
CA VAL A 272 -1.81 9.43 -7.58
C VAL A 272 -1.69 10.78 -6.88
N ASP A 273 -0.70 10.93 -6.01
CA ASP A 273 -0.42 12.21 -5.36
C ASP A 273 0.61 13.05 -6.11
N GLY A 274 0.68 14.34 -5.79
CA GLY A 274 1.60 15.29 -6.42
C GLY A 274 3.09 15.04 -6.13
N GLN A 275 3.43 13.96 -5.42
CA GLN A 275 4.78 13.53 -5.10
C GLN A 275 5.03 12.09 -5.54
N PHE A 276 4.21 11.58 -6.46
CA PHE A 276 4.34 10.26 -7.07
C PHE A 276 4.16 9.09 -6.08
N GLY A 277 3.24 9.26 -5.14
CA GLY A 277 2.70 8.17 -4.33
C GLY A 277 1.46 7.61 -4.98
N VAL A 278 1.39 6.30 -5.15
CA VAL A 278 0.33 5.66 -5.94
C VAL A 278 -0.29 4.47 -5.22
N GLY A 279 -1.55 4.16 -5.52
CA GLY A 279 -2.16 2.93 -5.04
C GLY A 279 -3.64 2.77 -5.41
N PRO A 280 -4.12 1.53 -5.61
CA PRO A 280 -5.53 1.28 -5.85
C PRO A 280 -6.34 1.55 -4.57
N SER A 281 -7.47 2.23 -4.69
CA SER A 281 -8.32 2.58 -3.54
C SER A 281 -9.80 2.57 -3.88
N GLN A 282 -10.52 1.50 -3.51
CA GLN A 282 -11.97 1.43 -3.70
C GLN A 282 -12.74 2.58 -3.03
N ALA A 283 -12.19 3.11 -1.92
CA ALA A 283 -12.77 4.20 -1.14
C ALA A 283 -12.88 5.52 -1.91
N ILE A 284 -12.17 5.71 -3.03
CA ILE A 284 -12.24 6.95 -3.82
C ILE A 284 -13.66 7.20 -4.33
N ASN A 285 -14.32 6.17 -4.83
CA ASN A 285 -15.64 6.34 -5.46
C ASN A 285 -16.77 6.24 -4.45
N ASN A 286 -16.72 5.26 -3.54
CA ASN A 286 -17.82 4.91 -2.65
C ASN A 286 -17.33 4.34 -1.30
N ASP A 287 -18.25 4.33 -0.32
CA ASP A 287 -18.13 3.45 0.84
C ASP A 287 -18.18 1.98 0.39
N TRP A 288 -17.47 1.11 1.10
CA TRP A 288 -17.58 -0.35 0.92
C TRP A 288 -17.47 -1.05 2.27
N SER A 289 -17.95 -2.30 2.35
CA SER A 289 -18.15 -2.97 3.63
C SER A 289 -17.82 -4.46 3.60
N ILE A 290 -17.44 -5.00 4.76
CA ILE A 290 -17.27 -6.43 5.03
C ILE A 290 -18.15 -6.75 6.25
N LYS A 291 -19.04 -7.75 6.16
CA LYS A 291 -19.90 -8.13 7.28
C LYS A 291 -19.12 -8.91 8.33
N ASN A 292 -19.56 -8.82 9.58
CA ASN A 292 -18.98 -9.61 10.66
C ASN A 292 -18.97 -11.11 10.31
N GLY A 293 -17.78 -11.72 10.36
CA GLY A 293 -17.57 -13.12 10.03
C GLY A 293 -17.24 -13.39 8.56
N ASP A 294 -17.44 -12.41 7.67
CA ASP A 294 -17.09 -12.52 6.25
C ASP A 294 -15.65 -12.07 6.00
N SER A 295 -15.17 -12.32 4.78
CA SER A 295 -13.85 -11.89 4.31
C SER A 295 -13.96 -11.21 2.96
N GLU A 296 -13.16 -10.16 2.76
CA GLU A 296 -12.85 -9.62 1.44
C GLU A 296 -11.50 -10.17 0.96
N ILE A 297 -11.39 -10.52 -0.32
CA ILE A 297 -10.14 -10.98 -0.94
C ILE A 297 -9.81 -10.06 -2.12
N ILE A 298 -8.62 -9.46 -2.08
CA ILE A 298 -8.11 -8.57 -3.13
C ILE A 298 -6.81 -9.16 -3.68
N ASN A 299 -6.76 -9.35 -4.99
CA ASN A 299 -5.60 -9.87 -5.70
C ASN A 299 -4.93 -8.75 -6.52
N HIS A 300 -3.62 -8.59 -6.35
CA HIS A 300 -2.79 -7.74 -7.20
C HIS A 300 -1.57 -8.52 -7.69
N GLN A 301 -1.05 -8.14 -8.85
CA GLN A 301 0.28 -8.54 -9.30
C GLN A 301 1.12 -7.28 -9.50
N LEU A 302 2.35 -7.29 -9.00
CA LEU A 302 3.29 -6.21 -9.22
C LEU A 302 4.42 -6.68 -10.13
N ILE A 303 4.78 -5.83 -11.09
CA ILE A 303 5.91 -6.04 -12.00
C ILE A 303 6.97 -5.02 -11.66
N VAL A 304 8.14 -5.49 -11.23
CA VAL A 304 9.30 -4.64 -10.97
C VAL A 304 10.30 -4.81 -12.10
N TYR A 305 10.65 -3.71 -12.76
CA TYR A 305 11.52 -3.71 -13.95
C TYR A 305 12.28 -2.38 -14.10
N THR A 306 13.22 -2.32 -15.03
CA THR A 306 13.96 -1.10 -15.40
C THR A 306 13.92 -0.91 -16.91
N GLY A 307 14.22 0.29 -17.38
CA GLY A 307 14.24 0.63 -18.81
C GLY A 307 12.96 1.32 -19.26
N GLU A 308 12.54 1.08 -20.51
CA GLU A 308 11.37 1.73 -21.09
C GLU A 308 10.09 0.92 -20.84
N LEU A 309 8.99 1.62 -20.54
CA LEU A 309 7.66 1.01 -20.48
C LEU A 309 7.17 0.59 -21.87
N GLU A 310 6.83 -0.69 -22.02
CA GLU A 310 6.16 -1.24 -23.20
C GLU A 310 4.68 -1.52 -22.90
N ILE A 311 3.78 -0.60 -23.26
CA ILE A 311 2.34 -0.69 -22.95
C ILE A 311 1.69 -1.98 -23.45
N ASN A 312 2.06 -2.45 -24.65
CA ASN A 312 1.49 -3.69 -25.22
C ASN A 312 1.89 -4.91 -24.39
N LYS A 313 3.17 -5.01 -24.02
CA LYS A 313 3.68 -6.06 -23.13
C LYS A 313 3.01 -6.00 -21.75
N MET A 314 2.78 -4.80 -21.22
CA MET A 314 2.07 -4.61 -19.95
C MET A 314 0.64 -5.17 -20.02
N ASN A 315 -0.07 -4.92 -21.12
CA ASN A 315 -1.41 -5.49 -21.33
C ASN A 315 -1.40 -7.01 -21.47
N GLU A 316 -0.41 -7.58 -22.16
CA GLU A 316 -0.25 -9.04 -22.30
C GLU A 316 0.03 -9.70 -20.93
N MET A 317 0.88 -9.09 -20.11
CA MET A 317 1.16 -9.56 -18.75
C MET A 317 -0.08 -9.48 -17.86
N TRP A 318 -0.85 -8.39 -17.95
CA TRP A 318 -2.12 -8.26 -17.24
C TRP A 318 -3.13 -9.34 -17.69
N ASP A 319 -3.26 -9.58 -18.99
CA ASP A 319 -4.15 -10.62 -19.56
C ASP A 319 -3.76 -12.03 -19.09
N ALA A 320 -2.47 -12.29 -18.86
CA ALA A 320 -2.00 -13.55 -18.30
C ALA A 320 -2.37 -13.67 -16.80
N PHE A 321 -2.10 -12.62 -16.02
CA PHE A 321 -2.42 -12.56 -14.58
C PHE A 321 -3.89 -12.86 -14.30
N VAL A 322 -4.82 -12.22 -15.02
CA VAL A 322 -6.27 -12.41 -14.78
C VAL A 322 -6.82 -13.77 -15.24
N LYS A 323 -6.03 -14.57 -15.98
CA LYS A 323 -6.41 -15.95 -16.36
C LYS A 323 -5.90 -16.98 -15.34
N GLU A 324 -4.74 -16.75 -14.74
CA GLU A 324 -4.14 -17.68 -13.75
C GLU A 324 -4.92 -17.75 -12.44
N LYS A 325 -5.69 -16.69 -12.13
CA LYS A 325 -6.40 -16.48 -10.85
C LYS A 325 -7.94 -16.64 -10.97
N THR A 326 -8.43 -17.27 -12.04
CA THR A 326 -9.86 -17.51 -12.30
C THR A 326 -10.42 -18.73 -11.59
#